data_AF-A0A355EZR1-F1
#
_entry.id   AF-A0A355EZR1-F1
#
_cell.length_a   1.000
_cell.length_b   1.000
_cell.length_c   1.000
_cell.angle_alpha   90.00
_cell.angle_beta   90.00
_cell.angle_gamma   90.00
#
_symmetry.space_group_name_H-M   'P 1'
#
loop_
_entity.id
_entity.type
_entity.pdbx_description
1 polymer ?
#
loop_
_entity_poly.entity_id
_entity_poly.type
_entity_poly.pdbx_seq_one_letter_code
_entity_poly.pdbx_strand_id
1 'polypeptide(L)'
;MQTFIDLLFGNTLTRLVFFPALACLPLLFFPKGRDGAVKLYALAVSLLELAFTVAFLATNLNADGTYTAEHVTRLRETLPWIPSFGIRYDLVLDGISMPLAVLGVFLVPIVFLGSWKGIDKHWPAFAAAMLLLTTGVL
;
A
#
# COMPACT_ATOMS: atom_id res chain seq x y z
N MET A 1 -24.23 4.67 -1.73
CA MET A 1 -23.34 3.57 -2.14
C MET A 1 -21.92 4.09 -2.01
N GLN A 2 -21.04 3.39 -1.28
CA GLN A 2 -19.62 3.75 -1.28
C GLN A 2 -19.07 3.51 -2.69
N THR A 3 -18.40 4.50 -3.24
CA THR A 3 -17.74 4.39 -4.54
C THR A 3 -16.29 3.94 -4.35
N PHE A 4 -15.66 3.43 -5.41
CA PHE A 4 -14.23 3.10 -5.39
C PHE A 4 -13.37 4.31 -5.00
N ILE A 5 -13.77 5.52 -5.40
CA ILE A 5 -13.09 6.76 -5.05
C ILE A 5 -13.20 7.06 -3.55
N ASP A 6 -14.37 6.84 -2.94
CA ASP A 6 -14.54 6.99 -1.49
C ASP A 6 -13.64 6.03 -0.71
N LEU A 7 -13.49 4.80 -1.22
CA LEU A 7 -12.56 3.85 -0.62
C LEU A 7 -11.12 4.34 -0.77
N LEU A 8 -10.69 4.72 -1.98
CA LEU A 8 -9.33 5.14 -2.27
C LEU A 8 -8.82 6.30 -1.40
N PHE A 9 -9.69 7.26 -1.06
CA PHE A 9 -9.31 8.42 -0.24
C PHE A 9 -9.71 8.29 1.25
N GLY A 10 -10.45 7.24 1.62
CA GLY A 10 -10.87 6.95 3.00
C GLY A 10 -9.81 6.18 3.82
N ASN A 11 -10.14 5.85 5.07
CA ASN A 11 -9.32 4.95 5.90
C ASN A 11 -9.68 3.48 5.63
N THR A 12 -9.30 2.97 4.46
CA THR A 12 -9.75 1.67 3.92
C THR A 12 -8.59 0.78 3.48
N LEU A 13 -8.86 -0.50 3.26
CA LEU A 13 -7.91 -1.45 2.68
C LEU A 13 -7.56 -1.07 1.24
N THR A 14 -8.56 -0.63 0.46
CA THR A 14 -8.33 -0.16 -0.91
C THR A 14 -7.33 0.99 -0.97
N ARG A 15 -7.36 1.94 -0.01
CA ARG A 15 -6.33 2.98 0.07
C ARG A 15 -4.95 2.37 0.31
N LEU A 16 -4.81 1.43 1.23
CA LEU A 16 -3.52 0.80 1.53
C LEU A 16 -2.93 0.12 0.29
N VAL A 17 -3.75 -0.63 -0.46
CA VAL A 17 -3.31 -1.35 -1.66
C VAL A 17 -2.88 -0.37 -2.77
N PHE A 18 -3.67 0.68 -3.04
CA PHE A 18 -3.46 1.55 -4.20
C PHE A 18 -2.66 2.82 -3.93
N PHE A 19 -2.39 3.18 -2.67
CA PHE A 19 -1.55 4.32 -2.34
C PHE A 19 -0.16 4.27 -2.98
N PRO A 20 0.58 3.15 -2.99
CA PRO A 20 1.89 3.05 -3.63
C PRO A 20 1.83 3.33 -5.13
N ALA A 21 0.82 2.79 -5.81
CA ALA A 21 0.57 3.07 -7.22
C ALA A 21 0.27 4.55 -7.50
N LEU A 22 -0.48 5.23 -6.63
CA LEU A 22 -0.68 6.68 -6.74
C LEU A 22 0.61 7.46 -6.49
N ALA A 23 1.39 7.07 -5.48
CA ALA A 23 2.67 7.69 -5.15
C ALA A 23 3.78 7.39 -6.18
N CYS A 24 3.56 6.45 -7.09
CA CYS A 24 4.40 6.24 -8.26
C CYS A 24 4.28 7.39 -9.28
N LEU A 25 3.11 8.03 -9.42
CA LEU A 25 2.87 9.03 -10.47
C LEU A 25 3.85 10.23 -10.42
N PRO A 26 4.16 10.83 -9.27
CA PRO A 26 5.12 11.93 -9.21
C PRO A 26 6.52 11.56 -9.66
N LEU A 27 6.93 10.29 -9.54
CA LEU A 27 8.26 9.81 -9.97
C LEU A 27 8.49 9.99 -11.48
N LEU A 28 7.43 9.99 -12.28
CA LEU A 28 7.50 10.18 -13.73
C LEU A 28 7.98 11.58 -14.13
N PHE A 29 7.84 12.56 -13.24
CA PHE A 29 8.14 13.96 -13.51
C PHE A 29 9.47 14.41 -12.89
N PHE A 30 10.21 13.53 -12.20
CA PHE A 30 11.50 13.90 -11.62
C PHE A 30 12.54 14.16 -12.73
N PRO A 31 13.28 15.28 -12.66
CA PRO A 31 14.32 15.58 -13.64
C PRO A 31 15.49 14.60 -13.52
N LYS A 32 16.08 14.25 -14.67
CA LYS A 32 17.26 13.39 -14.75
C LYS A 32 18.41 13.99 -13.93
N GLY A 33 19.14 13.16 -13.19
CA GLY A 33 20.30 13.58 -12.40
C GLY A 33 19.99 14.04 -10.97
N ARG A 34 18.72 13.98 -10.53
CA ARG A 34 18.33 14.27 -9.13
C ARG A 34 18.02 13.01 -8.33
N ASP A 35 18.87 11.99 -8.44
CA ASP A 35 18.65 10.69 -7.79
C ASP A 35 18.54 10.80 -6.27
N GLY A 36 19.26 11.72 -5.63
CA GLY A 36 19.15 11.97 -4.20
C GLY A 36 17.75 12.42 -3.75
N ALA A 37 17.08 13.27 -4.53
CA ALA A 37 15.72 13.72 -4.22
C ALA A 37 14.71 12.59 -4.40
N VAL A 38 14.91 11.76 -5.42
CA VAL A 38 14.07 10.58 -5.71
C VAL A 38 14.24 9.52 -4.61
N LYS A 39 15.47 9.28 -4.13
CA LYS A 39 15.77 8.40 -3.00
C LYS A 39 15.03 8.83 -1.74
N LEU A 40 15.11 10.11 -1.39
CA LEU A 40 14.42 10.66 -0.23
C LEU A 40 12.89 10.58 -0.39
N TYR A 41 12.38 10.88 -1.58
CA TYR A 41 10.96 10.78 -1.88
C TYR A 41 10.44 9.35 -1.72
N ALA A 42 11.09 8.36 -2.34
CA ALA A 42 10.70 6.95 -2.25
C ALA A 42 10.70 6.46 -0.80
N LEU A 43 11.72 6.83 -0.02
CA LEU A 43 11.77 6.52 1.40
C LEU A 43 10.62 7.17 2.17
N ALA A 44 10.36 8.46 1.95
CA ALA A 44 9.27 9.18 2.61
C ALA A 44 7.89 8.55 2.28
N VAL A 45 7.66 8.19 1.02
CA VAL A 45 6.43 7.49 0.59
C VAL A 45 6.29 6.15 1.29
N SER A 46 7.36 5.33 1.34
CA SER A 46 7.31 4.02 2.01
C SER A 46 7.06 4.11 3.52
N LEU A 47 7.60 5.14 4.18
CA LEU A 47 7.34 5.40 5.60
C LEU A 47 5.92 5.89 5.84
N LEU A 48 5.39 6.69 4.91
CA LEU A 48 4.02 7.19 4.95
C LEU A 48 3.02 6.05 4.75
N GLU A 49 3.29 5.14 3.81
CA GLU A 49 2.50 3.92 3.63
C GLU A 49 2.52 3.05 4.90
N LEU A 50 3.70 2.84 5.49
CA LEU A 50 3.82 2.14 6.77
C LEU A 50 3.01 2.82 7.88
N ALA A 51 3.03 4.15 7.95
CA ALA A 51 2.24 4.92 8.90
C ALA A 51 0.73 4.74 8.65
N PHE A 52 0.28 4.72 7.39
CA PHE A 52 -1.11 4.42 7.05
C PHE A 52 -1.52 3.01 7.46
N THR A 53 -0.66 2.02 7.24
CA THR A 53 -0.90 0.64 7.68
C THR A 53 -1.03 0.58 9.19
N VAL A 54 -0.11 1.18 9.95
CA VAL A 54 -0.17 1.21 11.42
C VAL A 54 -1.43 1.94 11.91
N ALA A 55 -1.77 3.09 11.33
CA ALA A 55 -2.97 3.84 11.69
C ALA A 55 -4.27 3.06 11.40
N PHE A 56 -4.30 2.35 10.26
CA PHE A 56 -5.43 1.49 9.91
C PHE A 56 -5.61 0.37 10.94
N LEU A 57 -4.52 -0.30 11.35
CA LEU A 57 -4.60 -1.35 12.36
C LEU A 57 -4.98 -0.79 13.73
N ALA A 58 -4.38 0.33 14.16
CA ALA A 58 -4.69 0.96 15.44
C ALA A 58 -6.17 1.37 15.58
N THR A 59 -6.85 1.68 14.46
CA THR A 59 -8.27 2.05 14.45
C THR A 59 -9.21 0.86 14.34
N ASN A 60 -8.69 -0.33 13.98
CA ASN A 60 -9.49 -1.53 13.69
C ASN A 60 -9.12 -2.75 14.56
N LEU A 61 -8.15 -2.61 15.46
CA LEU A 61 -7.80 -3.59 16.47
C LEU A 61 -8.77 -3.53 17.65
N ASN A 62 -9.10 -4.71 18.21
CA ASN A 62 -9.77 -4.77 19.50
C ASN A 62 -8.87 -4.24 20.63
N ALA A 63 -9.49 -3.86 21.75
CA ALA A 63 -8.78 -3.42 22.95
C ALA A 63 -7.83 -4.48 23.54
N ASP A 64 -8.04 -5.76 23.22
CA ASP A 64 -7.19 -6.89 23.60
C ASP A 64 -6.11 -7.23 22.55
N GLY A 65 -6.06 -6.49 21.44
CA GLY A 65 -5.11 -6.70 20.34
C GLY A 65 -5.41 -7.90 19.44
N THR A 66 -6.59 -8.52 19.56
CA THR A 66 -6.95 -9.72 18.78
C THR A 66 -7.80 -9.42 17.55
N TYR A 67 -7.62 -10.23 16.50
CA TYR A 67 -8.48 -10.27 15.32
C TYR A 67 -9.50 -11.40 15.45
N THR A 68 -10.74 -11.06 15.79
CA THR A 68 -11.85 -12.02 15.85
C THR A 68 -12.50 -12.22 14.49
N ALA A 69 -13.21 -13.33 14.28
CA ALA A 69 -13.94 -13.59 13.04
C ALA A 69 -14.95 -12.47 12.67
N GLU A 70 -15.46 -11.75 13.67
CA GLU A 70 -16.33 -10.58 13.48
C GLU A 70 -15.62 -9.40 12.79
N HIS A 71 -14.29 -9.27 12.97
CA HIS A 71 -13.47 -8.25 12.31
C HIS A 71 -13.29 -8.53 10.82
N VAL A 72 -13.19 -9.80 10.42
CA VAL A 72 -13.08 -10.19 9.00
C VAL A 72 -14.28 -9.68 8.21
N THR A 73 -15.46 -9.69 8.81
CA THR A 73 -16.68 -9.11 8.21
C THR A 73 -16.71 -7.59 8.21
N ARG A 74 -16.09 -6.91 9.19
CA ARG A 74 -16.02 -5.43 9.26
C ARG A 74 -14.94 -4.86 8.34
N LEU A 75 -13.86 -5.61 8.12
CA LEU A 75 -12.73 -5.28 7.24
C LEU A 75 -12.91 -5.86 5.83
N ARG A 76 -14.16 -6.05 5.41
CA ARG A 76 -14.52 -6.53 4.08
C ARG A 76 -15.06 -5.38 3.24
N GLU A 77 -14.37 -5.08 2.16
CA GLU A 77 -14.78 -4.12 1.15
C GLU A 77 -15.28 -4.87 -0.08
N THR A 78 -16.57 -4.74 -0.39
CA THR A 78 -17.18 -5.43 -1.53
C THR A 78 -17.83 -4.43 -2.48
N LEU A 79 -17.36 -4.42 -3.73
CA LEU A 79 -17.91 -3.60 -4.81
C LEU A 79 -18.21 -4.46 -6.04
N PRO A 80 -19.35 -4.23 -6.74
CA PRO A 80 -19.58 -4.84 -8.03
C PRO A 80 -18.55 -4.31 -9.04
N TRP A 81 -17.81 -5.21 -9.71
CA TRP A 81 -16.83 -4.80 -10.72
C TRP A 81 -17.34 -5.08 -12.14
N ILE A 82 -17.70 -6.32 -12.43
CA ILE A 82 -18.33 -6.70 -13.71
C ILE A 82 -19.57 -7.56 -13.41
N PRO A 83 -20.73 -6.91 -13.12
CA PRO A 83 -21.93 -7.59 -12.63
C PRO A 83 -22.48 -8.67 -13.56
N SER A 84 -22.36 -8.48 -14.87
CA SER A 84 -22.82 -9.44 -15.88
C SER A 84 -22.15 -10.81 -15.78
N PHE A 85 -20.93 -10.85 -15.23
CA PHE A 85 -20.19 -12.09 -14.98
C PHE A 85 -20.16 -12.48 -13.49
N GLY A 86 -20.89 -11.77 -12.63
CA GLY A 86 -20.85 -11.97 -11.18
C GLY A 86 -19.52 -11.58 -10.53
N ILE A 87 -18.63 -10.86 -11.24
CA ILE A 87 -17.30 -10.49 -10.74
C ILE A 87 -17.42 -9.30 -9.79
N ARG A 88 -16.81 -9.44 -8.61
CA ARG A 88 -16.80 -8.43 -7.54
C ARG A 88 -15.37 -8.17 -7.11
N TYR A 89 -15.08 -6.91 -6.81
CA TYR A 89 -13.92 -6.55 -6.03
C TYR A 89 -14.26 -6.86 -4.57
N ASP A 90 -13.63 -7.89 -4.01
CA ASP A 90 -13.91 -8.38 -2.67
C ASP A 90 -12.59 -8.46 -1.91
N LEU A 91 -12.29 -7.42 -1.14
CA LEU A 91 -11.05 -7.26 -0.40
C LEU A 91 -11.33 -7.48 1.08
N VAL A 92 -10.59 -8.42 1.70
CA VAL A 92 -10.78 -8.82 3.09
C VAL A 92 -9.44 -8.98 3.76
N LEU A 93 -9.30 -8.41 4.95
CA LEU A 93 -8.13 -8.63 5.80
C LEU A 93 -8.48 -9.65 6.90
N ASP A 94 -7.78 -10.79 6.91
CA ASP A 94 -7.94 -11.86 7.90
C ASP A 94 -6.69 -12.03 8.78
N GLY A 95 -6.71 -13.01 9.68
CA GLY A 95 -5.61 -13.24 10.64
C GLY A 95 -4.28 -13.66 10.01
N ILE A 96 -4.26 -14.16 8.77
CA ILE A 96 -3.02 -14.55 8.06
C ILE A 96 -2.56 -13.42 7.14
N SER A 97 -3.47 -12.86 6.36
CA SER A 97 -3.21 -11.76 5.44
C SER A 97 -2.77 -10.49 6.17
N MET A 98 -3.25 -10.23 7.39
CA MET A 98 -2.86 -9.05 8.16
C MET A 98 -1.35 -9.01 8.48
N PRO A 99 -0.74 -10.01 9.13
CA PRO A 99 0.72 -10.03 9.33
C PRO A 99 1.51 -9.96 8.02
N LEU A 100 1.04 -10.61 6.95
CA LEU A 100 1.72 -10.60 5.65
C LEU A 100 1.68 -9.23 4.97
N ALA A 101 0.54 -8.55 5.01
CA ALA A 101 0.41 -7.19 4.48
C ALA A 101 1.29 -6.21 5.26
N VAL A 102 1.29 -6.30 6.60
CA VAL A 102 2.16 -5.48 7.46
C VAL A 102 3.62 -5.72 7.16
N LEU A 103 4.02 -6.99 7.05
CA LEU A 103 5.39 -7.36 6.70
C LEU A 103 5.77 -6.80 5.33
N GLY A 104 4.89 -6.94 4.33
CA GLY A 104 5.08 -6.42 2.98
C GLY A 104 5.40 -4.92 3.00
N VAL A 105 4.54 -4.12 3.62
CA VAL A 105 4.75 -2.66 3.73
C VAL A 105 5.99 -2.33 4.56
N PHE A 106 6.25 -3.05 5.66
CA PHE A 106 7.41 -2.82 6.52
C PHE A 106 8.75 -3.07 5.83
N LEU A 107 8.80 -4.01 4.89
CA LEU A 107 10.02 -4.33 4.15
C LEU A 107 10.39 -3.24 3.12
N VAL A 108 9.42 -2.52 2.55
CA VAL A 108 9.66 -1.48 1.52
C VAL A 108 10.69 -0.41 1.95
N PRO A 109 10.58 0.26 3.12
CA PRO A 109 11.60 1.23 3.54
C PRO A 109 12.97 0.60 3.72
N ILE A 110 13.04 -0.65 4.20
CA ILE A 110 14.29 -1.40 4.37
C ILE A 110 14.92 -1.67 3.01
N VAL A 111 14.13 -2.07 2.02
CA VAL A 111 14.57 -2.29 0.64
C VAL A 111 15.14 -0.99 0.06
N PHE A 112 14.45 0.14 0.21
CA PHE A 112 14.96 1.42 -0.29
C PHE A 112 16.28 1.82 0.36
N LEU A 113 16.41 1.67 1.69
CA LEU A 113 17.66 1.94 2.41
C LEU A 113 18.78 0.98 1.99
N GLY A 114 18.49 -0.30 1.81
CA GLY A 114 19.46 -1.31 1.39
C GLY A 114 19.95 -1.09 -0.05
N SER A 115 19.05 -0.67 -0.95
CA SER A 115 19.37 -0.41 -2.35
C SER A 115 20.08 0.92 -2.58
N TRP A 116 20.22 1.78 -1.56
CA TRP A 116 20.71 3.16 -1.69
C TRP A 116 22.10 3.29 -2.33
N LYS A 117 22.99 2.33 -2.04
CA LYS A 117 24.34 2.21 -2.62
C LYS A 117 24.46 1.08 -3.64
N GLY A 118 23.41 0.26 -3.82
CA GLY A 118 23.43 -0.89 -4.71
C GLY A 118 22.93 -0.57 -6.14
N ILE A 119 22.24 0.55 -6.32
CA ILE A 119 21.73 0.98 -7.63
C ILE A 119 22.34 2.33 -8.00
N ASP A 120 23.10 2.33 -9.09
CA ASP A 120 23.84 3.51 -9.58
C ASP A 120 23.11 4.28 -10.68
N LYS A 121 22.13 3.66 -11.35
CA LYS A 121 21.43 4.25 -12.50
C LYS A 121 19.92 3.99 -12.44
N HIS A 122 19.15 4.87 -13.07
CA HIS A 122 17.70 4.74 -13.24
C HIS A 122 16.90 4.59 -11.93
N TRP A 123 17.35 5.26 -10.88
CA TRP A 123 16.68 5.21 -9.58
C TRP A 123 15.17 5.55 -9.61
N PRO A 124 14.67 6.53 -10.41
CA PRO A 124 13.24 6.76 -10.56
C PRO A 124 12.46 5.55 -11.07
N ALA A 125 13.01 4.81 -12.03
CA ALA A 125 12.37 3.64 -12.59
C ALA A 125 12.36 2.48 -11.58
N PHE A 126 13.45 2.30 -10.83
CA PHE A 126 13.50 1.33 -9.74
C PHE A 126 12.45 1.66 -8.65
N ALA A 127 12.39 2.91 -8.19
CA ALA A 127 11.44 3.35 -7.19
C ALA A 127 9.99 3.16 -7.67
N ALA A 128 9.70 3.53 -8.92
CA ALA A 128 8.39 3.34 -9.53
C ALA A 128 8.00 1.86 -9.61
N ALA A 129 8.92 0.99 -10.06
CA ALA A 129 8.69 -0.44 -10.15
C ALA A 129 8.48 -1.06 -8.76
N MET A 130 9.24 -0.63 -7.75
CA MET A 130 9.07 -1.11 -6.38
C MET A 130 7.74 -0.70 -5.78
N LEU A 131 7.32 0.57 -5.93
CA LEU A 131 6.01 1.01 -5.44
C LEU A 131 4.85 0.29 -6.15
N LEU A 132 4.95 0.08 -7.46
CA LEU A 132 3.95 -0.70 -8.20
C LEU A 132 3.92 -2.17 -7.78
N LEU A 133 5.08 -2.75 -7.49
CA LEU A 133 5.17 -4.12 -6.95
C LEU A 133 4.48 -4.21 -5.59
N THR A 134 4.66 -3.22 -4.70
CA THR A 134 3.97 -3.19 -3.41
C THR A 134 2.45 -3.27 -3.58
N THR A 135 1.88 -2.49 -4.51
CA THR A 135 0.44 -2.57 -4.83
C THR A 135 0.01 -3.96 -5.33
N GLY A 136 0.87 -4.70 -6.03
CA GLY A 136 0.56 -6.05 -6.51
C GLY A 136 0.77 -7.15 -5.47
N VAL A 137 1.54 -6.89 -4.43
CA VAL A 137 1.82 -7.83 -3.33
C VAL A 137 0.77 -7.74 -2.23
N LEU A 138 0.21 -6.55 -2.02
CA LEU A 138 -0.92 -6.30 -1.10
C LEU A 138 -2.26 -6.75 -1.68
#